data_AF-A0AAV3MA25-F1
#
_entry.id   AF-A0AAV3MA25-F1
#
_cell.length_a   1.000
_cell.length_b   1.000
_cell.length_c   1.000
_cell.angle_alpha   90.00
_cell.angle_beta   90.00
_cell.angle_gamma   90.00
#
_symmetry.space_group_name_H-M   'P 1'
#
loop_
_entity.id
_entity.type
_entity.pdbx_description
1 polymer ?
#
loop_
_entity_poly.entity_id
_entity_poly.type
_entity_poly.pdbx_seq_one_letter_code
_entity_poly.pdbx_strand_id
1 'polypeptide(L)' 'MRKNLTKAIRLNDEELSLFESYANAKGLTFSELCKSAIIEKIEDEIDLELAEIAYNEYLNDNETLSHQAIFDPL' A
#
# COMPACT_ATOMS: atom_id res chain seq x y z
N MET A 1 -1.79 27.48 -5.75
CA MET A 1 -2.85 27.04 -4.82
C MET A 1 -3.19 25.60 -5.18
N ARG A 2 -3.10 24.64 -4.25
CA ARG A 2 -3.54 23.26 -4.51
C ARG A 2 -5.07 23.23 -4.55
N LYS A 3 -5.64 22.61 -5.59
CA LYS A 3 -7.10 22.52 -5.78
C LYS A 3 -7.61 21.31 -5.01
N ASN A 4 -8.52 21.54 -4.06
CA ASN A 4 -9.28 20.45 -3.43
C ASN A 4 -10.40 20.01 -4.38
N LEU A 5 -10.57 18.70 -4.53
CA LEU A 5 -11.59 18.08 -5.36
C LEU A 5 -12.42 17.13 -4.50
N THR A 6 -13.73 17.12 -4.71
CA THR A 6 -14.66 16.23 -4.00
C THR A 6 -15.22 15.20 -4.97
N LYS A 7 -15.35 13.96 -4.49
CA LYS A 7 -16.05 12.86 -5.17
C LYS A 7 -17.11 12.30 -4.22
N ALA A 8 -18.22 11.82 -4.79
CA ALA A 8 -19.30 11.21 -4.03
C ALA A 8 -19.28 9.70 -4.26
N ILE A 9 -19.49 8.95 -3.18
CA ILE A 9 -19.65 7.50 -3.18
C ILE A 9 -21.08 7.24 -2.72
N ARG A 10 -21.81 6.38 -3.44
CA ARG A 10 -23.15 5.95 -3.02
C ARG A 10 -22.99 4.77 -2.07
N LEU A 11 -23.65 4.86 -0.92
CA LEU A 11 -23.66 3.84 0.11
C LEU A 11 -25.10 3.55 0.52
N ASN A 12 -25.34 2.35 1.02
CA ASN A 12 -26.52 2.05 1.83
C ASN A 12 -26.25 2.34 3.32
N ASP A 13 -27.30 2.26 4.14
CA ASP A 13 -27.22 2.60 5.56
C ASP A 13 -26.30 1.68 6.35
N GLU A 14 -26.24 0.39 6.00
CA GLU A 14 -25.37 -0.60 6.67
C GLU A 14 -23.90 -0.35 6.35
N GLU A 15 -23.57 -0.09 5.08
CA GLU A 15 -22.22 0.25 4.63
C GLU A 15 -21.71 1.51 5.32
N LEU A 16 -22.54 2.56 5.35
CA LEU A 16 -22.18 3.82 6.01
C LEU A 16 -21.93 3.60 7.51
N SER A 17 -22.83 2.91 8.20
CA SER A 17 -22.71 2.62 9.63
C SER A 17 -21.45 1.82 9.95
N LEU A 18 -21.13 0.82 9.13
CA LEU A 18 -19.93 0.00 9.27
C LEU A 18 -18.65 0.83 9.09
N PHE A 19 -18.58 1.61 8.01
CA PHE A 19 -17.38 2.38 7.69
C PHE A 19 -17.12 3.49 8.71
N GLU A 20 -18.17 4.19 9.16
CA GLU A 20 -18.03 5.21 10.21
C GLU A 20 -17.62 4.60 11.54
N SER A 21 -18.20 3.45 11.93
CA SER A 21 -17.82 2.76 13.16
C SER A 21 -16.34 2.33 13.13
N TYR A 22 -15.87 1.82 11.99
CA TYR A 22 -14.47 1.46 11.80
C TYR A 22 -13.54 2.69 11.83
N ALA A 23 -13.89 3.76 11.12
CA ALA A 23 -13.13 5.00 11.11
C ALA A 23 -12.99 5.57 12.54
N ASN A 24 -14.10 5.63 13.28
CA ASN A 24 -14.13 6.09 14.67
C ASN A 24 -13.26 5.21 15.58
N ALA A 25 -13.33 3.88 15.45
CA ALA A 25 -12.50 2.96 16.23
C ALA A 25 -11.00 3.14 15.96
N LYS A 26 -10.62 3.65 14.78
CA LYS A 26 -9.24 3.96 14.39
C LYS A 26 -8.84 5.42 14.63
N GLY A 27 -9.76 6.27 15.11
CA GLY A 27 -9.52 7.70 15.28
C GLY A 27 -9.34 8.44 13.94
N LEU A 28 -9.95 7.94 12.87
CA LEU A 28 -9.88 8.49 11.52
C LEU A 28 -11.23 9.11 11.12
N THR A 29 -11.19 10.08 10.23
CA THR A 29 -12.37 10.52 9.48
C THR A 29 -12.70 9.52 8.36
N PHE A 30 -13.95 9.50 7.89
CA PHE A 30 -14.36 8.69 6.73
C PHE A 30 -13.50 8.98 5.49
N SER A 31 -13.13 10.25 5.26
CA SER A 31 -12.27 10.62 4.11
C SER A 31 -10.86 10.06 4.24
N GLU A 32 -10.29 10.03 5.44
CA GLU A 32 -8.97 9.43 5.69
C GLU A 32 -9.03 7.92 5.50
N LEU A 33 -10.06 7.26 6.04
CA LEU A 33 -10.28 5.84 5.83
C LEU A 33 -10.33 5.49 4.34
N CYS A 34 -11.15 6.20 3.54
CA CYS A 34 -11.24 5.95 2.11
C CYS A 34 -9.92 6.17 1.38
N LYS A 35 -9.17 7.23 1.73
CA LYS A 35 -7.86 7.50 1.11
C LYS A 35 -6.86 6.41 1.45
N SER A 36 -6.77 6.01 2.71
CA SER A 36 -5.87 4.93 3.15
C SER A 36 -6.18 3.62 2.45
N ALA A 37 -7.45 3.22 2.39
CA ALA A 37 -7.85 1.98 1.72
C ALA A 37 -7.51 1.98 0.21
N ILE A 38 -7.66 3.13 -0.46
CA ILE A 38 -7.29 3.25 -1.88
C ILE A 38 -5.77 3.19 -2.07
N ILE A 39 -5.01 3.86 -1.20
CA ILE A 39 -3.54 3.86 -1.25
C ILE A 39 -3.01 2.44 -1.01
N GLU A 40 -3.49 1.77 0.03
CA GLU A 40 -3.11 0.39 0.37
C GLU A 40 -3.38 -0.55 -0.81
N LYS A 41 -4.54 -0.39 -1.49
CA LYS A 41 -4.85 -1.21 -2.66
C LYS A 41 -3.90 -0.97 -3.85
N ILE A 42 -3.47 0.27 -4.04
CA ILE A 42 -2.50 0.63 -5.09
C ILE A 42 -1.12 0.08 -4.73
N GLU A 43 -0.72 0.21 -3.46
CA GLU A 43 0.56 -0.30 -2.94
C GLU A 43 0.64 -1.83 -3.08
N ASP A 44 -0.42 -2.57 -2.73
CA ASP A 44 -0.48 -4.03 -2.92
C ASP A 44 -0.19 -4.46 -4.37
N GLU A 45 -0.72 -3.72 -5.35
CA GLU A 45 -0.52 -4.01 -6.77
C GLU A 45 0.92 -3.74 -7.22
N ILE A 46 1.49 -2.63 -6.75
CA ILE A 46 2.89 -2.25 -7.05
C ILE A 46 3.87 -3.21 -6.37
N ASP A 47 3.63 -3.55 -5.10
CA ASP A 47 4.48 -4.44 -4.32
C ASP A 47 4.54 -5.84 -4.95
N LEU A 48 3.42 -6.33 -5.48
CA LEU A 48 3.38 -7.60 -6.20
C LEU A 48 4.23 -7.54 -7.48
N GLU A 49 4.07 -6.50 -8.30
CA GLU A 49 4.85 -6.32 -9.53
C GLU A 49 6.36 -6.23 -9.24
N LEU A 50 6.74 -5.44 -8.23
CA LEU A 50 8.14 -5.30 -7.81
C LEU A 50 8.71 -6.61 -7.29
N ALA A 51 7.95 -7.39 -6.54
CA ALA A 51 8.37 -8.69 -6.05
C ALA A 51 8.63 -9.67 -7.21
N GLU A 52 7.78 -9.69 -8.23
CA GLU A 52 7.97 -10.51 -9.44
C GLU A 52 9.23 -10.10 -10.21
N ILE A 53 9.46 -8.80 -10.38
CA ILE A 53 10.66 -8.28 -11.04
C ILE A 53 11.91 -8.70 -10.27
N ALA A 54 11.97 -8.42 -8.96
CA ALA A 54 13.11 -8.76 -8.12
C ALA A 54 13.38 -10.28 -8.10
N TYR A 55 12.32 -11.09 -8.10
CA TYR A 55 12.47 -12.54 -8.18
C TYR A 55 13.03 -13.01 -9.53
N ASN A 56 12.58 -12.43 -10.64
CA ASN A 56 13.11 -12.73 -11.96
C ASN A 56 14.57 -12.29 -12.12
N GLU A 57 14.94 -11.14 -11.58
CA GLU A 57 16.34 -10.68 -11.54
C GLU A 57 17.22 -11.68 -10.76
N TYR A 58 16.78 -12.12 -9.58
CA TYR A 58 17.45 -13.17 -8.81
C TYR A 58 17.56 -14.49 -9.59
N LEU A 59 16.53 -14.91 -10.32
CA LEU A 59 16.61 -16.14 -11.12
C LEU A 59 17.63 -16.04 -12.26
N ASN A 60 17.84 -14.85 -12.81
CA ASN A 60 18.83 -14.60 -13.86
C ASN A 60 20.26 -14.44 -13.30
N ASP A 61 20.39 -13.87 -12.10
CA ASP A 61 21.64 -13.69 -11.37
C ASP A 61 21.44 -14.03 -9.89
N ASN A 62 21.75 -15.28 -9.54
CA ASN A 62 21.55 -15.83 -8.20
C ASN A 62 22.84 -15.89 -7.38
N GLU A 63 23.86 -15.10 -7.73
CA GLU A 63 25.06 -15.03 -6.92
C GLU A 63 24.70 -14.60 -5.48
N THR A 64 25.17 -15.38 -4.51
CA THR A 64 24.93 -15.11 -3.09
C THR A 64 26.23 -14.68 -2.44
N LEU A 65 26.21 -13.53 -1.77
CA LEU A 65 27.34 -13.05 -0.98
C LEU A 65 27.20 -13.57 0.44
N SER A 66 28.30 -14.11 0.99
CA SER A 66 28.35 -14.39 2.42
C SER A 66 28.25 -13.09 3.22
N HIS A 67 27.74 -13.15 4.44
CA HIS A 67 27.64 -11.97 5.31
C HIS A 67 28.98 -11.23 5.48
N GLN A 68 30.11 -11.96 5.50
CA GLN A 68 31.45 -11.36 5.58
C GLN A 68 31.82 -10.60 4.31
N ALA A 69 31.54 -11.18 3.13
CA ALA A 69 31.88 -10.59 1.83
C ALA A 69 31.15 -9.26 1.55
N ILE A 70 30.03 -8.99 2.21
CA ILE A 70 29.28 -7.72 2.08
C ILE A 70 30.05 -6.54 2.72
N PHE A 71 30.85 -6.81 3.75
CA PHE A 71 31.60 -5.78 4.49
C PHE A 71 33.08 -5.71 4.12
N ASP A 72 33.55 -6.63 3.28
CA ASP A 72 34.88 -6.53 2.72
C ASP A 72 34.93 -5.33 1.74
N PRO A 73 35.96 -4.48 1.78
CA PRO A 73 36.04 -3.33 0.88
C PRO A 73 36.18 -3.79 -0.57
N LEU A 74 35.40 -3.19 -1.46
CA LEU A 74 35.54 -3.31 -2.93
C LEU A 74 36.92 -2.87 -3.42
#